data_AF-A0A6P1HV23-F1
#
_entry.id   AF-A0A6P1HV23-F1
#
_cell.length_a   1.000
_cell.length_b   1.000
_cell.length_c   1.000
_cell.angle_alpha   90.00
_cell.angle_beta   90.00
_cell.angle_gamma   90.00
#
_symmetry.space_group_name_H-M   'P 1'
#
loop_
_entity.id
_entity.type
_entity.pdbx_description
1 polymer ?
#
loop_
_entity_poly.entity_id
_entity_poly.type
_entity_poly.pdbx_seq_one_letter_code
_entity_poly.pdbx_strand_id
1 'polypeptide(L)' 'MSRAQLAGLIDVNPQTVGALERGDHYPSLDLAFRIAWVFELPVEAIFSRTEFGPLSTELYRNTRPARETGSERSSDA' A
#
# COMPACT_ATOMS: atom_id res chain seq x y z
N MET A 1 -14.15 -9.18 3.60
CA MET A 1 -14.07 -9.04 5.06
C MET A 1 -14.80 -7.77 5.47
N SER A 2 -15.64 -7.80 6.51
CA SER A 2 -16.30 -6.62 7.07
C SER A 2 -15.42 -5.89 8.09
N ARG A 3 -15.74 -4.63 8.43
CA ARG A 3 -15.02 -3.89 9.48
C ARG A 3 -15.01 -4.61 10.82
N ALA A 4 -16.14 -5.19 11.22
CA ALA A 4 -16.25 -5.94 12.48
C ALA A 4 -15.39 -7.21 12.45
N GLN A 5 -15.33 -7.91 11.31
CA GLN A 5 -14.44 -9.06 11.14
C GLN A 5 -12.97 -8.65 11.24
N LEU A 6 -12.57 -7.55 10.58
CA LEU A 6 -11.20 -7.03 10.71
C LEU A 6 -10.89 -6.68 12.17
N ALA A 7 -11.76 -5.91 12.83
CA ALA A 7 -11.55 -5.51 14.22
C ALA A 7 -11.33 -6.72 15.15
N GLY A 8 -12.07 -7.81 14.95
CA GLY A 8 -11.86 -9.06 15.68
C GLY A 8 -10.52 -9.72 15.38
N LEU A 9 -10.08 -9.74 14.13
CA LEU A 9 -8.79 -10.33 13.72
C LEU A 9 -7.59 -9.55 14.25
N ILE A 10 -7.71 -8.22 14.31
CA ILE A 10 -6.67 -7.32 14.79
C ILE A 10 -6.96 -6.82 16.20
N ASP A 11 -7.75 -7.54 17.00
CA ASP A 11 -8.06 -7.28 18.43
C ASP A 11 -8.21 -5.78 18.78
N VAL A 12 -9.18 -5.13 18.14
CA VAL A 12 -9.60 -3.74 18.43
C VAL A 12 -11.12 -3.59 18.34
N ASN A 13 -11.63 -2.46 18.83
CA ASN A 13 -13.02 -2.08 18.62
C ASN A 13 -13.28 -1.75 17.12
N PRO A 14 -14.43 -2.13 16.54
CA PRO A 14 -14.80 -1.75 15.17
C PRO A 14 -14.72 -0.25 14.86
N GLN A 15 -14.90 0.62 15.85
CA GLN A 15 -14.74 2.07 15.72
C GLN A 15 -13.30 2.47 15.39
N THR A 16 -12.30 1.74 15.91
CA THR A 16 -10.88 1.96 15.62
C THR A 16 -10.60 1.78 14.14
N VAL A 17 -11.18 0.75 13.51
CA VAL A 17 -11.06 0.53 12.05
C VAL A 17 -11.60 1.74 11.28
N GLY A 18 -12.76 2.26 11.68
CA GLY A 18 -13.32 3.47 11.06
C GLY A 18 -12.47 4.72 11.24
N ALA A 19 -11.81 4.88 12.40
CA ALA A 19 -10.89 5.99 12.65
C ALA A 19 -9.61 5.89 11.80
N LEU A 20 -9.08 4.68 11.62
CA LEU A 20 -7.92 4.43 10.74
C LEU A 20 -8.25 4.76 9.29
N GLU A 21 -9.42 4.36 8.78
CA GLU A 21 -9.85 4.62 7.41
C GLU A 21 -10.02 6.12 7.09
N ARG A 22 -10.44 6.92 8.08
CA ARG A 22 -10.56 8.37 7.94
C ARG A 22 -9.23 9.11 8.14
N GLY A 23 -8.19 8.42 8.62
CA GLY A 23 -6.92 9.02 8.99
C GLY A 23 -6.99 9.85 10.28
N ASP A 24 -8.05 9.68 11.09
CA ASP A 24 -8.19 10.40 12.37
C ASP A 24 -7.09 9.98 13.34
N HIS A 25 -6.62 8.73 13.23
CA HIS A 25 -5.59 8.14 14.07
C HIS A 25 -4.65 7.27 13.22
N TYR A 26 -3.36 7.32 13.53
CA TYR A 26 -2.38 6.37 12.99
C TYR A 26 -2.32 5.12 13.88
N PRO A 27 -2.12 3.92 13.29
CA PRO A 27 -1.97 2.72 14.08
C PRO A 27 -0.65 2.76 14.87
N SER A 28 -0.61 2.10 16.04
CA SER A 28 0.67 1.77 16.68
C SER A 28 1.44 0.77 15.81
N LEU A 29 2.73 0.60 16.07
CA LEU A 29 3.55 -0.37 15.34
C LEU A 29 3.00 -1.81 15.48
N ASP A 30 2.58 -2.18 16.69
CA ASP A 30 1.92 -3.47 16.96
C ASP A 30 0.64 -3.66 16.14
N LEU A 31 -0.22 -2.63 16.12
CA LEU A 31 -1.46 -2.67 15.35
C LEU A 31 -1.20 -2.78 13.85
N ALA A 32 -0.18 -2.09 13.35
CA ALA A 32 0.25 -2.20 11.97
C ALA A 32 0.73 -3.61 11.63
N PHE A 33 1.52 -4.25 12.50
CA PHE A 33 1.93 -5.64 12.27
C PHE A 33 0.75 -6.62 12.25
N ARG A 34 -0.23 -6.45 13.14
CA ARG A 34 -1.47 -7.26 13.11
C ARG A 34 -2.25 -7.07 11.81
N ILE A 35 -2.39 -5.82 11.34
CA ILE A 35 -3.02 -5.52 10.05
C ILE A 35 -2.25 -6.17 8.90
N ALA A 36 -0.92 -5.97 8.86
CA ALA A 36 -0.04 -6.52 7.83
C ALA A 36 -0.16 -8.05 7.75
N TRP A 37 -0.21 -8.73 8.90
CA TRP A 37 -0.40 -10.17 9.00
C TRP A 37 -1.74 -10.63 8.40
N VAL A 38 -2.85 -9.95 8.73
CA VAL A 38 -4.19 -10.31 8.23
C VAL A 38 -4.29 -10.19 6.71
N PHE A 39 -3.57 -9.25 6.11
CA PHE A 39 -3.58 -9.02 4.66
C PHE A 39 -2.44 -9.71 3.91
N GLU A 40 -1.56 -10.44 4.62
CA GLU A 40 -0.37 -11.08 4.04
C GLU A 40 0.53 -10.07 3.30
N LEU A 41 0.69 -8.88 3.88
CA LEU A 41 1.48 -7.79 3.32
C LEU A 41 2.67 -7.44 4.23
N PRO A 42 3.74 -6.86 3.67
CA PRO A 42 4.81 -6.28 4.47
C PRO A 42 4.31 -5.04 5.22
N VAL A 43 4.91 -4.72 6.37
CA VAL A 43 4.50 -3.56 7.20
C VAL A 43 4.73 -2.23 6.48
N GLU A 44 5.65 -2.18 5.52
CA GLU A 44 5.92 -1.05 4.64
C GLU A 44 4.71 -0.70 3.74
N ALA A 45 3.78 -1.64 3.53
CA ALA A 45 2.50 -1.37 2.87
C ALA A 45 1.55 -0.52 3.73
N ILE A 46 1.84 -0.36 5.03
CA ILE A 46 1.13 0.52 5.96
C ILE A 46 1.95 1.78 6.24
N PHE A 47 3.26 1.61 6.51
CA PHE A 47 4.19 2.71 6.76
C PHE A 47 5.18 2.88 5.61
N SER A 48 4.83 3.76 4.68
CA SER A 48 5.71 4.16 3.58
C SER A 48 6.39 5.50 3.86
N ARG A 49 7.62 5.66 3.36
CA ARG A 49 8.34 6.96 3.37
C ARG A 49 7.79 7.93 2.34
N THR A 50 7.00 7.45 1.39
CA THR A 50 6.35 8.23 0.34
C THR A 50 4.85 7.95 0.37
N GLU A 51 4.02 8.96 0.12
CA GLU A 51 2.58 8.78 0.05
C GLU A 51 2.18 7.76 -1.01
N PHE A 52 1.14 6.98 -0.72
CA PHE A 52 0.58 6.04 -1.69
C PHE A 52 -0.22 6.81 -2.74
N GLY A 53 0.18 6.67 -4.00
CA GLY A 53 -0.62 7.15 -5.12
C GLY A 53 -1.93 6.36 -5.27
N PRO A 54 -2.88 6.86 -6.07
CA PRO A 54 -4.08 6.10 -6.39
C PRO A 54 -3.72 4.73 -6.98
N LEU A 55 -4.39 3.67 -6.52
CA LEU A 55 -4.11 2.31 -6.98
C LEU A 55 -4.21 2.16 -8.51
N SER A 56 -5.15 2.86 -9.14
CA SER A 56 -5.30 2.88 -10.60
C SER A 56 -4.05 3.42 -11.30
N THR A 57 -3.44 4.49 -10.77
CA THR A 57 -2.21 5.07 -11.32
C THR A 57 -1.07 4.05 -11.27
N GLU A 58 -0.92 3.33 -10.16
CA GLU A 58 0.14 2.33 -10.01
C GLU A 58 -0.08 1.08 -10.88
N LEU A 59 -1.33 0.59 -10.96
CA LEU A 59 -1.66 -0.59 -11.78
C LEU A 59 -1.50 -0.34 -13.29
N TYR A 60 -1.94 0.82 -13.80
CA TYR A 60 -1.83 1.12 -15.23
C TYR A 60 -0.46 1.63 -15.67
N ARG A 61 0.38 2.13 -14.73
CA ARG A 61 1.76 2.53 -15.03
C ARG A 61 2.62 1.32 -15.44
N ASN A 62 2.44 0.19 -14.77
CA ASN A 62 3.22 -1.04 -15.01
C ASN A 62 2.84 -1.81 -16.28
N THR A 63 1.72 -1.48 -16.93
CA THR A 63 1.25 -2.15 -18.16
C THR A 63 1.81 -1.50 -19.43
N ARG A 64 2.56 -0.38 -19.33
CA ARG A 64 3.31 0.12 -20.49
C ARG A 64 4.53 -0.79 -20.70
N PRO A 65 4.69 -1.43 -21.86
CA PRO A 65 5.96 -2.07 -22.17
C PRO A 65 7.02 -0.98 -22.05
N ALA A 66 8.09 -1.27 -21.30
CA ALA A 66 9.25 -0.40 -21.22
C ALA A 66 9.58 0.01 -22.65
N ARG A 67 9.46 1.31 -22.96
CA ARG A 67 9.85 1.80 -24.28
C ARG A 67 11.28 1.33 -24.47
N GLU A 68 11.47 0.45 -25.45
CA GLU A 68 12.78 0.04 -25.93
C GLU A 68 13.60 1.31 -26.05
N THR A 69 14.55 1.48 -25.14
CA THR A 69 15.45 2.61 -25.17
C THR A 69 16.34 2.37 -26.37
N GLY A 70 15.91 2.90 -27.52
CA GLY A 70 16.67 2.92 -28.76
C GLY A 70 18.03 3.52 -28.46
N SER A 71 19.02 2.66 -28.35
CA SER A 71 20.44 3.03 -28.34
C SER A 71 20.84 3.40 -29.76
N GLU A 72 20.34 4.53 -30.27
CA GLU A 72 21.01 5.26 -31.34
C GLU A 72 22.12 6.10 -30.70
N ARG A 73 23.21 5.45 -30.30
CA ARG A 73 24.50 6.12 -30.22
C ARG A 73 25.22 5.87 -31.53
N SER A 74 25.10 6.86 -32.41
CA SER A 74 26.19 7.49 -33.15
C SER A 74 27.33 6.56 -33.58
N SER A 75 27.36 6.24 -34.87
CA SER A 75 28.61 5.95 -35.58
C SER A 75 28.72 6.89 -36.77
N ASP A 76 29.05 8.15 -36.50
CA ASP A 76 29.83 8.97 -37.42
C ASP A 76 31.26 8.95 -36.85
N ALA A 77 32.11 8.12 -37.46
CA ALA A 77 33.57 8.13 -37.35
C ALA A 77 34.16 7.42 -38.57
#